data_AF-A0A2T4U9N3-F1
#
_entry.id   AF-A0A2T4U9N3-F1
#
_cell.length_a   1.000
_cell.length_b   1.000
_cell.length_c   1.000
_cell.angle_alpha   90.00
_cell.angle_beta   90.00
_cell.angle_gamma   90.00
#
_symmetry.space_group_name_H-M   'P 1'
#
loop_
_entity.id
_entity.type
_entity.pdbx_description
1 polymer ?
#
loop_
_entity_poly.entity_id
_entity_poly.type
_entity_poly.pdbx_seq_one_letter_code
_entity_poly.pdbx_strand_id
1 'polypeptide(L)' 'MEIFTAAAVSAAMLIVGILVANIKILTSKEMNNSSKEEKNKTKKIIAICFVLLLLILAAGYFVT' A
#
# COMPACT_ATOMS: atom_id res chain seq x y z
N MET A 1 -10.11 20.50 -11.37
CA MET A 1 -10.08 19.91 -10.02
C MET A 1 -10.53 18.45 -10.06
N GLU A 2 -11.69 18.14 -10.65
CA GLU A 2 -12.28 16.78 -10.74
C GLU A 2 -11.36 15.70 -11.34
N ILE A 3 -10.60 16.01 -12.39
CA ILE A 3 -9.67 15.06 -13.04
C ILE A 3 -8.52 14.67 -12.10
N PHE A 4 -7.98 15.62 -11.33
CA PHE A 4 -6.91 15.35 -10.37
C PHE A 4 -7.43 14.52 -9.19
N THR A 5 -8.65 14.79 -8.74
CA THR A 5 -9.32 14.00 -7.69
C THR A 5 -9.60 12.56 -8.15
N ALA A 6 -10.12 12.37 -9.37
CA ALA A 6 -10.36 11.05 -9.94
C ALA A 6 -9.05 10.24 -10.11
N ALA A 7 -7.97 10.89 -10.54
CA ALA A 7 -6.65 10.27 -10.63
C ALA A 7 -6.09 9.87 -9.25
N ALA A 8 -6.25 10.73 -8.24
CA ALA A 8 -5.81 10.44 -6.87
C ALA A 8 -6.58 9.27 -6.24
N VAL A 9 -7.91 9.23 -6.43
CA VAL A 9 -8.76 8.11 -5.97
C VAL A 9 -8.38 6.81 -6.66
N SER A 10 -8.15 6.85 -7.97
CA SER A 10 -7.72 5.66 -8.75
C SER A 10 -6.37 5.14 -8.27
N ALA A 11 -5.40 6.03 -8.03
CA ALA A 11 -4.08 5.67 -7.50
C ALA A 11 -4.18 5.09 -6.07
N ALA A 12 -5.02 5.66 -5.20
CA ALA A 12 -5.26 5.16 -3.86
C ALA A 12 -5.88 3.74 -3.89
N MET A 13 -6.85 3.50 -4.76
CA MET A 13 -7.45 2.17 -4.97
C MET A 13 -6.42 1.12 -5.38
N LEU A 14 -5.53 1.44 -6.32
CA LEU A 14 -4.46 0.53 -6.74
C LEU A 14 -3.52 0.19 -5.58
N ILE A 15 -3.11 1.17 -4.79
CA ILE A 15 -2.22 0.97 -3.64
C ILE A 15 -2.90 0.11 -2.57
N VAL A 16 -4.19 0.34 -2.29
CA VAL A 16 -4.96 -0.51 -1.36
C VAL A 16 -4.99 -1.96 -1.84
N GLY A 17 -5.20 -2.20 -3.14
CA GLY A 17 -5.16 -3.55 -3.71
C GLY A 17 -3.80 -4.25 -3.51
N ILE A 18 -2.70 -3.52 -3.74
CA ILE A 18 -1.33 -4.01 -3.49
C ILE A 18 -1.13 -4.30 -1.99
N LEU A 19 -1.67 -3.45 -1.11
CA LEU A 19 -1.57 -3.62 0.34
C LEU A 19 -2.23 -4.93 0.78
N VAL A 20 -3.48 -5.17 0.36
CA VAL A 20 -4.24 -6.39 0.68
C VAL A 20 -3.53 -7.64 0.17
N ALA A 21 -3.00 -7.60 -1.05
CA ALA A 21 -2.22 -8.72 -1.60
C ALA A 21 -0.96 -9.02 -0.77
N ASN A 22 -0.20 -7.98 -0.39
CA ASN A 22 1.01 -8.15 0.41
C ASN A 22 0.72 -8.60 1.84
N ILE A 23 -0.37 -8.14 2.45
CA ILE A 23 -0.83 -8.64 3.77
C ILE A 23 -1.16 -10.13 3.67
N LYS A 24 -1.91 -10.56 2.64
CA LYS A 24 -2.22 -11.98 2.43
C LYS A 24 -0.98 -12.83 2.22
N ILE A 25 0.00 -12.33 1.45
CA ILE A 25 1.30 -12.97 1.25
C ILE A 25 2.04 -13.08 2.59
N LEU A 26 2.04 -12.02 3.40
CA LEU A 26 2.68 -12.01 4.71
C LEU A 26 2.06 -13.06 5.64
N THR A 27 0.73 -13.12 5.72
CA THR A 27 0.00 -14.14 6.50
C THR A 27 0.35 -15.55 6.05
N SER A 28 0.37 -15.80 4.73
CA SER A 28 0.76 -17.11 4.18
C SER A 28 2.22 -17.48 4.52
N LYS A 29 3.14 -16.50 4.48
CA LYS A 29 4.54 -16.69 4.89
C LYS A 29 4.67 -16.94 6.39
N GLU A 30 3.85 -16.29 7.21
CA GLU A 30 3.80 -16.53 8.66
C GLU A 30 3.31 -17.94 8.98
N MET A 31 2.28 -18.43 8.29
CA MET A 31 1.78 -19.81 8.44
C MET A 31 2.77 -20.87 7.94
N ASN A 32 3.50 -20.62 6.85
CA ASN A 32 4.45 -21.58 6.26
C ASN A 32 5.86 -21.54 6.87
N ASN A 33 6.06 -20.87 8.01
CA ASN A 33 7.35 -20.73 8.66
C ASN A 33 8.49 -20.20 7.74
N SER A 34 8.12 -19.39 6.74
CA SER A 34 9.07 -18.75 5.82
C SER A 34 10.10 -17.90 6.57
N SER A 35 11.27 -17.74 5.95
CA SER A 35 12.42 -17.03 6.49
C SER A 35 12.05 -15.65 7.04
N LYS A 36 12.66 -15.28 8.17
CA LYS A 36 12.52 -13.93 8.77
C LYS A 36 12.87 -12.83 7.75
N GLU A 37 13.83 -13.07 6.86
CA GLU A 37 14.21 -12.11 5.83
C GLU A 37 13.08 -11.88 4.82
N GLU A 38 12.43 -12.95 4.34
CA GLU A 38 11.33 -12.85 3.38
C GLU A 38 10.10 -12.16 3.97
N LYS A 39 9.80 -12.44 5.24
CA LYS A 39 8.75 -11.74 6.00
C LYS A 39 9.08 -10.25 6.14
N ASN A 40 10.34 -9.92 6.43
CA ASN A 40 10.75 -8.53 6.59
C ASN A 40 10.72 -7.75 5.27
N LYS A 41 11.04 -8.39 4.14
CA LYS A 41 10.86 -7.81 2.79
C LYS A 41 9.39 -7.48 2.53
N THR A 42 8.47 -8.40 2.81
CA THR A 42 7.03 -8.14 2.64
C THR A 42 6.52 -7.04 3.59
N LYS A 43 6.95 -7.03 4.86
CA LYS A 43 6.61 -5.95 5.81
C LYS A 43 7.10 -4.57 5.33
N LYS A 44 8.31 -4.49 4.76
CA LYS A 44 8.83 -3.24 4.16
C LYS A 44 7.97 -2.75 2.99
N ILE A 45 7.55 -3.65 2.11
CA ILE A 45 6.67 -3.29 0.98
C ILE A 45 5.34 -2.71 1.50
N ILE A 46 4.74 -3.36 2.49
CA ILE A 46 3.50 -2.86 3.13
C ILE A 46 3.71 -1.44 3.70
N ALA A 47 4.82 -1.22 4.42
CA ALA A 47 5.13 0.09 4.98
C ALA A 47 5.32 1.17 3.89
N ILE A 48 6.02 0.85 2.79
CA ILE A 48 6.20 1.77 1.65
C ILE A 48 4.85 2.13 1.01
N CYS A 49 4.00 1.14 0.76
CA CYS A 49 2.67 1.38 0.23
C CYS A 49 1.82 2.26 1.16
N PHE A 50 1.93 2.08 2.49
CA PHE A 50 1.23 2.92 3.46
C PHE A 50 1.70 4.37 3.43
N VAL A 51 3.03 4.59 3.34
CA VAL A 51 3.61 5.95 3.22
C VAL A 51 3.17 6.61 1.91
N LEU A 52 3.18 5.87 0.78
CA LEU A 52 2.69 6.37 -0.51
C LEU A 52 1.20 6.76 -0.43
N LEU A 53 0.38 5.98 0.26
CA LEU A 53 -1.03 6.27 0.44
C LEU A 53 -1.24 7.56 1.25
N LEU A 54 -0.48 7.75 2.33
CA LEU A 54 -0.49 8.98 3.13
C LEU A 54 -0.05 10.21 2.31
N LEU A 55 0.94 10.06 1.44
CA LEU A 55 1.38 11.15 0.56
C LEU A 55 0.29 11.54 -0.45
N ILE A 56 -0.42 10.58 -1.02
CA ILE A 56 -1.54 10.86 -1.95
C ILE A 56 -2.69 11.54 -1.22
N LEU A 57 -3.01 11.11 0.00
CA LEU A 57 -4.04 11.76 0.83
C LEU A 57 -3.64 13.19 1.21
N ALA A 58 -2.39 13.40 1.61
CA ALA A 58 -1.87 14.74 1.91
C ALA A 58 -1.90 15.63 0.66
N ALA A 59 -1.42 15.14 -0.48
CA ALA A 59 -1.47 15.87 -1.75
C ALA A 59 -2.91 16.17 -2.18
N GLY A 60 -3.84 15.22 -1.97
CA GLY A 60 -5.27 15.43 -2.20
C GLY A 60 -5.82 16.58 -1.35
N TYR A 61 -5.48 16.65 -0.07
CA TYR A 61 -5.90 17.74 0.82
C TYR A 61 -5.36 19.12 0.40
N PHE A 62 -4.15 19.21 -0.16
CA PHE A 62 -3.61 20.47 -0.66
C PHE A 62 -4.21 20.92 -2.01
N VAL A 63 -4.78 19.99 -2.77
CA VAL A 63 -5.37 20.26 -4.10
C VAL A 63 -6.88 20.52 -4.04
N THR A 64 -7.55 20.05 -2.98
CA THR A 64 -8.99 20.25 -2.72
C THR A 64 -9.20 21.57 -1.98
#